data_AF-A0A8C5WZK2-F1
#
_entry.id   AF-A0A8C5WZK2-F1
#
_cell.length_a   1.000
_cell.length_b   1.000
_cell.length_c   1.000
_cell.angle_alpha   90.00
_cell.angle_beta   90.00
_cell.angle_gamma   90.00
#
_symmetry.space_group_name_H-M   'P 1'
#
loop_
_entity.id
_entity.type
_entity.pdbx_description
1 polymer ?
#
loop_
_entity_poly.entity_id
_entity_poly.type
_entity_poly.pdbx_seq_one_letter_code
_entity_poly.pdbx_strand_id
1 'polypeptide(L)'
;MFLIRDWSYPYEHPYGLKGGKQFLEKRLQVKLHQHEELQNVRKHIHSCFSNLGCFLLPHPGLKVATNPNFDGRLNDIDEEFKKELRNLIPLLLAPKNLVEKEISGSKVTCRDLVQYFKAYIKIYQGEELPHPKSMLQATAEANNLAAVAGAKDTYNKEMEQVCGGDKPYIAPADLEQKHQDLKGFAIKHFRSVKKMGGEEFCHRYQDQLEEELDEIYANFVKHNDGKNLFYAARTPATLFAVMFAMYIISGLTGFLGMNSIATLCNLVMGITLVSLCTWAYVKYSGEFREIGTLIDQMAEVLWEQRSPKKVCSKVFEVVRRRMIRHALASAQRQRLSSNNNRKKN
;
A
#
# COMPACT_ATOMS: atom_id res chain seq x y z
N MET A 1 29.25 26.28 -24.15
CA MET A 1 29.20 27.63 -24.75
C MET A 1 27.74 28.04 -24.90
N PHE A 2 27.33 29.16 -24.31
CA PHE A 2 26.06 29.80 -24.62
C PHE A 2 26.23 30.63 -25.89
N LEU A 3 25.53 30.28 -26.96
CA LEU A 3 25.53 31.07 -28.19
C LEU A 3 24.19 31.81 -28.28
N ILE A 4 24.22 33.12 -28.06
CA ILE A 4 23.02 33.96 -28.15
C ILE A 4 22.93 34.46 -29.58
N ARG A 5 21.93 33.95 -30.31
CA ARG A 5 21.60 34.38 -31.66
C ARG A 5 20.79 35.66 -31.60
N ASP A 6 20.88 36.45 -32.66
CA ASP A 6 20.06 37.66 -32.88
C ASP A 6 20.15 38.66 -31.71
N TRP A 7 21.34 38.76 -31.11
CA TRP A 7 21.59 39.74 -30.06
C TRP A 7 21.32 41.13 -30.61
N SER A 8 20.43 41.88 -29.96
CA SER A 8 19.91 43.15 -30.47
C SER A 8 20.44 44.38 -29.71
N TYR A 9 21.26 44.17 -28.68
CA TYR A 9 21.72 45.23 -27.78
C TYR A 9 23.26 45.36 -27.73
N PRO A 10 23.94 45.54 -28.88
CA PRO A 10 25.41 45.65 -28.92
C PRO A 10 25.95 46.86 -28.15
N TYR A 11 25.10 47.87 -27.93
CA TYR A 11 25.44 49.06 -27.16
C TYR A 11 25.52 48.81 -25.65
N GLU A 12 24.84 47.78 -25.11
CA GLU A 12 25.00 47.37 -23.71
C GLU A 12 26.14 46.37 -23.54
N HIS A 13 26.14 45.34 -24.39
CA HIS A 13 27.17 44.32 -24.43
C HIS A 13 27.57 44.09 -25.90
N PRO A 14 28.81 44.38 -26.28
CA PRO A 14 29.25 44.27 -27.68
C PRO A 14 29.20 42.82 -28.16
N TYR A 15 29.09 42.64 -29.48
CA TYR A 15 29.13 41.30 -30.06
C TYR A 15 30.41 40.53 -29.73
N GLY A 16 30.34 39.22 -29.89
CA GLY A 16 31.44 38.30 -29.70
C GLY A 16 31.62 37.81 -28.26
N LEU A 17 32.80 37.23 -28.01
CA LEU A 17 33.12 36.57 -26.74
C LEU A 17 33.21 37.54 -25.56
N LYS A 18 33.73 38.76 -25.79
CA LYS A 18 33.98 39.74 -24.72
C LYS A 18 32.67 40.22 -24.08
N GLY A 19 31.73 40.69 -24.90
CA GLY A 19 30.42 41.10 -24.39
C GLY A 19 29.61 39.91 -23.88
N GLY A 20 29.73 38.74 -24.52
CA GLY A 20 29.10 37.51 -24.04
C GLY A 20 29.56 37.10 -22.65
N LYS A 21 30.86 37.16 -22.35
CA LYS A 21 31.40 36.89 -21.01
C LYS A 21 30.83 37.84 -19.97
N GLN A 22 30.83 39.15 -20.23
CA GLN A 22 30.28 40.16 -19.32
C GLN A 22 28.78 39.94 -19.08
N PHE A 23 28.03 39.65 -20.14
CA PHE A 23 26.60 39.34 -20.07
C PHE A 23 26.34 38.09 -19.22
N LEU A 24 27.07 37.00 -19.48
CA LEU A 24 26.87 35.73 -18.79
C LEU A 24 27.26 35.81 -17.31
N GLU A 25 28.37 36.47 -16.99
CA GLU A 25 28.79 36.69 -15.60
C GLU A 25 27.69 37.41 -14.81
N LYS A 26 27.10 38.47 -15.38
CA LYS A 26 25.98 39.18 -14.75
C LYS A 26 24.73 38.29 -14.61
N ARG A 27 24.44 37.42 -15.58
CA ARG A 27 23.24 36.56 -15.60
C ARG A 27 23.33 35.36 -14.64
N LEU A 28 24.52 34.77 -14.49
CA LEU A 28 24.75 33.61 -13.64
C LEU A 28 25.30 33.97 -12.25
N GLN A 29 25.53 35.26 -11.96
CA GLN A 29 25.97 35.69 -10.63
C GLN A 29 24.98 35.26 -9.53
N VAL A 30 25.48 34.48 -8.58
CA VAL A 30 24.77 34.11 -7.35
C VAL A 30 24.94 35.22 -6.33
N LYS A 31 23.84 35.80 -5.85
CA LYS A 31 23.82 36.81 -4.79
C LYS A 31 23.02 36.29 -3.59
N LEU A 32 23.46 36.63 -2.38
CA LEU A 32 22.87 36.12 -1.14
C LEU A 32 21.39 36.48 -0.95
N HIS A 33 20.98 37.68 -1.40
CA HIS A 33 19.61 38.19 -1.29
C HIS A 33 18.67 37.72 -2.41
N GLN A 34 19.13 36.86 -3.33
CA GLN A 34 18.26 36.32 -4.37
C GLN A 34 17.41 35.18 -3.81
N HIS A 35 16.23 34.99 -4.40
CA HIS A 35 15.38 33.84 -4.09
C HIS A 35 16.15 32.54 -4.27
N GLU A 36 15.92 31.57 -3.38
CA GLU A 36 16.69 30.32 -3.31
C GLU A 36 16.65 29.54 -4.62
N GLU A 37 15.49 29.50 -5.28
CA GLU A 37 15.33 28.84 -6.58
C GLU A 37 16.30 29.37 -7.65
N LEU A 38 16.50 30.70 -7.72
CA LEU A 38 17.45 31.31 -8.64
C LEU A 38 18.90 30.97 -8.28
N GLN A 39 19.21 30.89 -6.99
CA GLN A 39 20.53 30.49 -6.53
C GLN A 39 20.81 29.03 -6.89
N ASN A 40 19.85 28.15 -6.66
CA ASN A 40 19.98 26.71 -6.87
C ASN A 40 20.20 26.38 -8.34
N VAL A 41 19.43 26.98 -9.26
CA VAL A 41 19.62 26.80 -10.70
C VAL A 41 21.02 27.26 -11.15
N ARG A 42 21.48 28.43 -10.68
CA ARG A 42 22.79 28.97 -11.04
C ARG A 42 23.95 28.11 -10.49
N LYS A 43 23.87 27.73 -9.21
CA LYS A 43 24.84 26.82 -8.58
C LYS A 43 24.91 25.49 -9.31
N HIS A 44 23.76 24.94 -9.69
CA HIS A 44 23.69 23.69 -10.44
C HIS A 44 24.41 23.80 -11.80
N ILE A 45 24.14 24.85 -12.59
CA ILE A 45 24.86 25.08 -13.86
C ILE A 45 26.37 25.15 -13.64
N HIS A 46 26.84 25.86 -12.62
CA HIS A 46 28.27 25.95 -12.31
C HIS A 46 28.87 24.60 -11.90
N SER A 47 28.10 23.72 -11.25
CA SER A 47 28.56 22.38 -10.85
C SER A 47 28.65 21.38 -12.01
N CYS A 48 27.83 21.55 -13.06
CA CYS A 48 27.74 20.60 -14.16
C CYS A 48 28.83 20.77 -15.23
N PHE A 49 29.41 21.96 -15.36
CA PHE A 49 30.34 22.30 -16.45
C PHE A 49 31.66 22.86 -15.92
N SER A 50 32.77 22.32 -16.41
CA SER A 50 34.11 22.79 -16.05
C SER A 50 34.43 24.18 -16.62
N ASN A 51 33.90 24.50 -17.80
CA ASN A 51 34.10 25.80 -18.45
C ASN A 51 32.79 26.31 -19.05
N LEU A 52 32.46 27.55 -18.72
CA LEU A 52 31.31 28.28 -19.25
C LEU A 52 31.81 29.49 -20.05
N GLY A 53 31.38 29.56 -21.30
CA GLY A 53 31.60 30.70 -22.18
C GLY A 53 30.28 31.17 -22.78
N CYS A 54 30.24 32.43 -23.21
CA CYS A 54 29.10 33.00 -23.91
C CYS A 54 29.58 33.86 -25.10
N PHE A 55 28.88 33.75 -26.22
CA PHE A 55 29.15 34.51 -27.44
C PHE A 55 27.86 35.16 -27.92
N LEU A 56 27.90 36.48 -28.16
CA LEU A 56 26.76 37.25 -28.66
C LEU A 56 26.89 37.41 -30.17
N LEU A 57 25.97 36.83 -30.92
CA LEU A 57 25.97 36.88 -32.38
C LEU A 57 24.88 37.85 -32.86
N PRO A 58 25.18 38.75 -33.80
CA PRO A 58 24.17 39.64 -34.39
C PRO A 58 23.11 38.85 -35.15
N HIS A 59 22.04 39.54 -35.55
CA HIS A 59 21.04 38.98 -36.46
C HIS A 59 21.66 38.78 -37.87
N PRO A 60 21.38 37.66 -38.58
CA PRO A 60 22.00 37.36 -39.88
C PRO A 60 21.46 38.18 -41.06
N GLY A 61 20.42 38.99 -40.83
CA GLY A 61 19.73 39.81 -41.82
C GLY A 61 18.35 39.26 -42.18
N LEU A 62 17.42 40.15 -42.58
CA LEU A 62 16.03 39.76 -42.86
C LEU A 62 15.91 38.75 -44.01
N LYS A 63 16.77 38.86 -45.03
CA LYS A 63 16.81 37.90 -46.14
C LYS A 63 17.03 36.47 -45.65
N VAL A 64 17.89 36.27 -44.64
CA VAL A 64 18.14 34.94 -44.06
C VAL A 64 16.96 34.48 -43.21
N ALA A 65 16.33 35.39 -42.46
CA ALA A 65 15.27 35.04 -41.52
C ALA A 65 13.91 34.79 -42.19
N THR A 66 13.60 35.48 -43.28
CA THR A 66 12.23 35.51 -43.84
C THR A 66 12.11 34.93 -45.24
N ASN A 67 13.21 34.72 -45.98
CA ASN A 67 13.15 34.21 -47.35
C ASN A 67 13.08 32.66 -47.34
N PRO A 68 11.99 32.05 -47.81
CA PRO A 68 11.88 30.58 -47.88
C PRO A 68 12.86 29.95 -48.88
N ASN A 69 13.40 30.73 -49.82
CA ASN A 69 14.31 30.27 -50.87
C ASN A 69 15.79 30.56 -50.55
N PHE A 70 16.11 30.94 -49.31
CA PHE A 70 17.50 31.19 -48.93
C PHE A 70 18.32 29.90 -48.97
N ASP A 71 19.42 29.91 -49.73
CA ASP A 71 20.26 28.73 -50.02
C ASP A 71 21.63 28.77 -49.32
N GLY A 72 21.83 29.67 -48.35
CA GLY A 72 23.07 29.77 -47.58
C GLY A 72 24.15 30.65 -48.22
N ARG A 73 23.89 31.32 -49.35
CA ARG A 73 24.87 32.20 -49.99
C ARG A 73 25.27 33.38 -49.10
N LEU A 74 26.59 33.62 -49.02
CA LEU A 74 27.19 34.68 -48.19
C LEU A 74 26.79 36.10 -48.59
N ASN A 75 26.38 36.31 -49.84
CA ASN A 75 26.00 37.63 -50.35
C ASN A 75 24.69 38.14 -49.74
N ASP A 76 23.84 37.23 -49.27
CA ASP A 76 22.55 37.58 -48.65
C ASP A 76 22.61 37.59 -47.12
N ILE A 77 23.78 37.33 -46.54
CA ILE A 77 24.04 37.37 -45.10
C ILE A 77 24.68 38.70 -44.72
N ASP A 78 24.22 39.29 -43.62
CA ASP A 78 24.73 40.56 -43.10
C ASP A 78 26.24 40.51 -42.80
N GLU A 79 26.94 41.61 -43.06
CA GLU A 79 28.41 41.69 -42.93
C GLU A 79 28.86 41.57 -41.49
N GLU A 80 28.13 42.17 -40.54
CA GLU A 80 28.45 42.10 -39.11
C GLU A 80 28.33 40.66 -38.59
N PHE A 81 27.32 39.92 -39.07
CA PHE A 81 27.19 38.48 -38.79
C PHE A 81 28.35 37.68 -39.34
N LYS A 82 28.75 37.91 -40.60
CA LYS A 82 29.90 37.23 -41.20
C LYS A 82 31.18 37.53 -40.43
N LYS A 83 31.39 38.79 -40.00
CA LYS A 83 32.55 39.20 -39.21
C LYS A 83 32.62 38.43 -37.88
N GLU A 84 31.53 38.39 -37.12
CA GLU A 84 31.53 37.68 -35.84
C GLU A 84 31.54 36.17 -35.99
N LEU A 85 30.96 35.62 -37.07
CA LEU A 85 31.09 34.20 -37.39
C LEU A 85 32.55 33.81 -37.67
N ARG A 86 33.32 34.66 -38.36
CA ARG A 86 34.77 34.46 -38.57
C ARG A 86 35.56 34.47 -37.25
N ASN A 87 35.06 35.12 -36.20
CA ASN A 87 35.64 35.07 -34.86
C ASN A 87 35.19 33.81 -34.09
N LEU A 88 33.92 33.43 -34.21
CA LEU A 88 33.31 32.32 -33.47
C LEU A 88 33.86 30.96 -33.88
N ILE A 89 33.98 30.68 -35.18
CA ILE A 89 34.34 29.34 -35.65
C ILE A 89 35.76 28.94 -35.20
N PRO A 90 36.80 29.77 -35.36
CA PRO A 90 38.13 29.46 -34.83
C PRO A 90 38.15 29.38 -33.30
N LEU A 91 37.34 30.17 -32.60
CA LEU A 91 37.23 30.07 -31.15
C LEU A 91 36.78 28.66 -30.71
N LEU A 92 35.85 28.04 -31.44
CA LEU A 92 35.33 26.71 -31.12
C LEU A 92 36.17 25.55 -31.67
N LEU A 93 36.69 25.70 -32.89
CA LEU A 93 37.23 24.57 -33.67
C LEU A 93 38.73 24.66 -33.99
N ALA A 94 39.43 25.74 -33.60
CA ALA A 94 40.87 25.79 -33.78
C ALA A 94 41.54 24.65 -32.98
N PRO A 95 42.61 24.02 -33.50
CA PRO A 95 43.23 22.84 -32.87
C PRO A 95 43.58 23.04 -31.39
N LYS A 96 44.05 24.24 -31.03
CA LYS A 96 44.41 24.61 -29.65
C LYS A 96 43.22 24.72 -28.68
N ASN A 97 42.00 24.83 -29.19
CA ASN A 97 40.77 24.98 -28.41
C ASN A 97 39.92 23.70 -28.38
N LEU A 98 40.34 22.65 -29.12
CA LEU A 98 39.63 21.37 -29.12
C LEU A 98 39.80 20.69 -27.77
N VAL A 99 38.68 20.40 -27.12
CA VAL A 99 38.65 19.71 -25.83
C VAL A 99 38.35 18.24 -26.07
N GLU A 100 39.26 17.37 -25.63
CA GLU A 100 39.06 15.92 -25.68
C GLU A 100 37.92 15.50 -24.75
N LYS A 101 37.09 14.56 -25.21
CA LYS A 101 35.94 14.11 -24.41
C LYS A 101 36.42 13.31 -23.21
N GLU A 102 36.03 13.75 -22.02
CA GLU A 102 36.25 13.04 -20.77
C GLU A 102 34.92 12.51 -20.20
N ILE A 103 34.97 11.29 -19.65
CA ILE A 103 33.91 10.67 -18.87
C ILE A 103 34.57 10.11 -17.60
N SER A 104 34.05 10.49 -16.44
CA SER A 104 34.62 10.12 -15.13
C SER A 104 36.13 10.43 -15.00
N GLY A 105 36.57 11.57 -15.55
CA GLY A 105 37.97 12.03 -15.51
C GLY A 105 38.92 11.29 -16.46
N SER A 106 38.42 10.35 -17.27
CA SER A 106 39.22 9.61 -18.25
C SER A 106 38.92 10.06 -19.68
N LYS A 107 39.97 10.23 -20.48
CA LYS A 107 39.87 10.56 -21.91
C LYS A 107 39.25 9.39 -22.68
N VAL A 108 38.32 9.69 -23.58
CA VAL A 108 37.51 8.70 -24.29
C VAL A 108 37.93 8.60 -25.75
N THR A 109 38.22 7.40 -26.23
CA THR A 109 38.51 7.16 -27.66
C THR A 109 37.23 7.11 -28.49
N CYS A 110 37.33 7.26 -29.82
CA CYS A 110 36.16 7.12 -30.71
C CYS A 110 35.48 5.76 -30.60
N ARG A 111 36.24 4.69 -30.34
CA ARG A 111 35.70 3.34 -30.14
C ARG A 111 34.86 3.26 -28.87
N ASP A 112 35.39 3.80 -27.78
CA ASP A 112 34.71 3.78 -26.48
C ASP A 112 33.47 4.68 -26.49
N LEU A 113 33.53 5.81 -27.19
CA LEU A 113 32.42 6.75 -27.30
C LEU A 113 31.17 6.07 -27.91
N VAL A 114 31.34 5.18 -28.89
CA VAL A 114 30.24 4.40 -29.47
C VAL A 114 29.62 3.46 -28.42
N GLN A 115 30.44 2.85 -27.56
CA GLN A 115 29.94 1.98 -26.49
C GLN A 115 29.17 2.78 -25.44
N TYR A 116 29.68 3.94 -25.02
CA TYR A 116 28.95 4.86 -24.15
C TYR A 116 27.61 5.28 -24.77
N PHE A 117 27.58 5.57 -26.06
CA PHE A 117 26.35 5.93 -26.76
C PHE A 117 25.30 4.81 -26.67
N LYS A 118 25.71 3.56 -26.94
CA LYS A 118 24.84 2.38 -26.82
C LYS A 118 24.38 2.14 -25.38
N ALA A 119 25.24 2.34 -24.40
CA ALA A 119 24.89 2.19 -23.00
C ALA A 119 23.86 3.25 -22.57
N TYR A 120 24.10 4.52 -22.89
CA TYR A 120 23.18 5.61 -22.56
C TYR A 120 21.83 5.47 -23.25
N ILE A 121 21.78 5.09 -24.53
CA ILE A 121 20.50 4.91 -25.21
C ILE A 121 19.69 3.76 -24.60
N LYS A 122 20.35 2.69 -24.15
CA LYS A 122 19.68 1.58 -23.47
C LYS A 122 19.04 2.01 -22.15
N ILE A 123 19.70 2.89 -21.39
CA ILE A 123 19.13 3.46 -20.16
C ILE A 123 17.91 4.33 -20.50
N TYR A 124 18.01 5.19 -21.51
CA TYR A 124 16.89 6.04 -21.94
C TYR A 124 15.72 5.27 -22.58
N GLN A 125 15.95 4.04 -23.06
CA GLN A 125 14.91 3.15 -23.57
C GLN A 125 14.19 2.37 -22.45
N GLY A 126 14.78 2.31 -21.25
CA GLY A 126 14.15 1.71 -20.08
C GLY A 126 13.24 2.69 -19.34
N GLU A 127 12.48 2.16 -18.39
CA GLU A 127 11.62 2.93 -17.48
C GLU A 127 12.33 3.31 -16.17
N GLU A 128 13.66 3.14 -16.10
CA GLU A 128 14.45 3.34 -14.87
C GLU A 128 14.63 4.83 -14.53
N LEU A 129 14.62 5.71 -15.53
CA LEU A 129 14.77 7.15 -15.33
C LEU A 129 13.40 7.84 -15.23
N PRO A 130 13.23 8.82 -14.32
CA PRO A 130 12.02 9.59 -14.26
C PRO A 130 11.85 10.39 -15.56
N HIS A 131 10.66 10.30 -16.15
CA HIS A 131 10.32 11.04 -17.36
C HIS A 131 10.39 12.56 -17.09
N PRO A 132 11.04 13.35 -17.95
CA PRO A 132 10.95 14.80 -17.89
C PRO A 132 9.50 15.24 -18.06
N LYS A 133 8.93 15.88 -17.02
CA LYS A 133 7.55 16.35 -17.03
C LYS A 133 7.51 17.86 -17.21
N SER A 134 6.40 18.34 -17.76
CA SER A 134 6.13 19.78 -17.73
C SER A 134 6.03 20.26 -16.28
N MET A 135 6.37 21.53 -16.02
CA MET A 135 6.27 22.09 -14.67
C MET A 135 4.85 21.93 -14.10
N LEU A 136 3.81 22.19 -14.90
CA LEU A 136 2.42 22.04 -14.48
C LEU A 136 2.11 20.60 -14.08
N GLN A 137 2.54 19.62 -14.88
CA GLN A 137 2.29 18.21 -14.59
C GLN A 137 3.06 17.74 -13.34
N ALA A 138 4.33 18.11 -13.19
CA ALA A 138 5.12 17.75 -12.02
C ALA A 138 4.55 18.36 -10.73
N THR A 139 4.12 19.63 -10.76
CA THR A 139 3.47 20.28 -9.62
C THR A 139 2.10 19.68 -9.33
N ALA A 140 1.30 19.37 -10.36
CA ALA A 140 0.01 18.70 -10.22
C ALA A 140 0.17 17.33 -9.54
N GLU A 141 1.12 16.51 -9.99
CA GLU A 141 1.43 15.21 -9.37
C GLU A 141 1.85 15.36 -7.91
N ALA A 142 2.80 16.25 -7.61
CA ALA A 142 3.27 16.47 -6.25
C ALA A 142 2.14 16.94 -5.31
N ASN A 143 1.27 17.82 -5.79
CA ASN A 143 0.11 18.30 -5.02
C ASN A 143 -0.90 17.17 -4.77
N ASN A 144 -1.19 16.33 -5.77
CA ASN A 144 -2.12 15.21 -5.62
C ASN A 144 -1.55 14.14 -4.69
N LEU A 145 -0.28 13.75 -4.85
CA LEU A 145 0.38 12.79 -3.97
C LEU A 145 0.42 13.26 -2.51
N ALA A 146 0.72 14.54 -2.27
CA ALA A 146 0.69 15.11 -0.92
C ALA A 146 -0.73 15.07 -0.32
N ALA A 147 -1.76 15.33 -1.13
CA ALA A 147 -3.15 15.27 -0.69
C ALA A 147 -3.61 13.82 -0.39
N VAL A 148 -3.19 12.84 -1.22
CA VAL A 148 -3.45 11.41 -0.97
C VAL A 148 -2.81 10.99 0.35
N ALA A 149 -1.53 11.29 0.55
CA ALA A 149 -0.82 10.97 1.79
C ALA A 149 -1.50 11.61 3.01
N GLY A 150 -1.86 12.90 2.93
CA GLY A 150 -2.56 13.60 4.00
C GLY A 150 -3.93 12.99 4.34
N ALA A 151 -4.73 12.64 3.33
CA ALA A 151 -6.04 12.00 3.54
C ALA A 151 -5.92 10.59 4.14
N LYS A 152 -4.94 9.81 3.67
CA LYS A 152 -4.62 8.47 4.19
C LYS A 152 -4.16 8.51 5.65
N ASP A 153 -3.30 9.46 6.00
CA ASP A 153 -2.85 9.67 7.37
C ASP A 153 -4.00 10.05 8.30
N THR A 154 -4.91 10.90 7.85
CA THR A 154 -6.13 11.23 8.62
C THR A 154 -6.99 10.00 8.84
N TYR A 155 -7.26 9.22 7.79
CA TYR A 155 -8.03 7.98 7.91
C TYR A 155 -7.39 6.99 8.89
N ASN A 156 -6.08 6.75 8.77
CA ASN A 156 -5.34 5.87 9.67
C ASN A 156 -5.45 6.32 11.13
N LYS A 157 -5.26 7.61 11.40
CA LYS A 157 -5.36 8.16 12.77
C LYS A 157 -6.76 7.98 13.36
N GLU A 158 -7.80 8.17 12.57
CA GLU A 158 -9.19 8.01 13.04
C GLU A 158 -9.55 6.53 13.22
N MET A 159 -9.13 5.65 12.30
CA MET A 159 -9.32 4.19 12.44
C MET A 159 -8.59 3.63 13.65
N GLU A 160 -7.36 4.09 13.94
CA GLU A 160 -6.61 3.68 15.12
C GLU A 160 -7.32 4.09 16.42
N GLN A 161 -8.04 5.22 16.43
CA GLN A 161 -8.85 5.63 17.58
C GLN A 161 -10.08 4.73 17.80
N VAL A 162 -10.59 4.12 16.73
CA VAL A 162 -11.76 3.21 16.76
C VAL A 162 -11.33 1.79 17.10
N CYS A 163 -10.42 1.20 16.33
CA CYS A 163 -10.04 -0.21 16.41
C CYS A 163 -8.53 -0.46 16.60
N GLY A 164 -7.74 0.56 16.95
CA GLY A 164 -6.30 0.43 17.21
C GLY A 164 -5.96 -0.41 18.43
N GLY A 165 -4.70 -0.79 18.62
CA GLY A 165 -4.26 -1.84 19.55
C GLY A 165 -4.87 -1.80 20.96
N ASP A 166 -4.99 -0.60 21.54
CA ASP A 166 -5.50 -0.37 22.91
C ASP A 166 -7.04 -0.35 23.01
N LYS A 167 -7.74 -0.46 21.88
CA LYS A 167 -9.21 -0.39 21.80
C LYS A 167 -9.84 -1.79 21.83
N PRO A 168 -11.01 -1.94 22.49
CA PRO A 168 -11.70 -3.23 22.59
C PRO A 168 -12.19 -3.70 21.21
N TYR A 169 -12.53 -4.99 21.13
CA TYR A 169 -13.14 -5.59 19.94
C TYR A 169 -14.45 -4.87 19.56
N ILE A 170 -14.62 -4.58 18.27
CA ILE A 170 -15.83 -4.01 17.69
C ILE A 170 -16.49 -5.04 16.77
N ALA A 171 -17.82 -5.09 16.74
CA ALA A 171 -18.54 -5.99 15.85
C ALA A 171 -18.29 -5.63 14.37
N PRO A 172 -18.20 -6.61 13.44
CA PRO A 172 -17.83 -6.33 12.05
C PRO A 172 -18.76 -5.36 11.34
N ALA A 173 -20.07 -5.40 11.64
CA ALA A 173 -21.05 -4.47 11.07
C ALA A 173 -20.82 -3.02 11.52
N ASP A 174 -20.45 -2.81 12.79
CA ASP A 174 -20.17 -1.47 13.32
C ASP A 174 -18.83 -0.95 12.80
N LEU A 175 -17.84 -1.84 12.65
CA LEU A 175 -16.53 -1.52 12.09
C LEU A 175 -16.64 -1.10 10.62
N GLU A 176 -17.43 -1.82 9.83
CA GLU A 176 -17.73 -1.49 8.43
C GLU A 176 -18.41 -0.12 8.33
N GLN A 177 -19.42 0.15 9.15
CA GLN A 177 -20.09 1.45 9.16
C GLN A 177 -19.10 2.59 9.47
N LYS A 178 -18.23 2.40 10.46
CA LYS A 178 -17.19 3.38 10.81
C LYS A 178 -16.17 3.57 9.69
N HIS A 179 -15.78 2.49 9.01
CA HIS A 179 -14.92 2.56 7.84
C HIS A 179 -15.55 3.40 6.73
N GLN A 180 -16.81 3.15 6.36
CA GLN A 180 -17.49 3.91 5.31
C GLN A 180 -17.60 5.40 5.64
N ASP A 181 -17.92 5.73 6.89
CA ASP A 181 -17.99 7.13 7.35
C ASP A 181 -16.62 7.83 7.25
N LEU A 182 -15.55 7.17 7.72
CA LEU A 182 -14.20 7.71 7.71
C LEU A 182 -13.59 7.76 6.30
N LYS A 183 -13.87 6.77 5.46
CA LYS A 183 -13.51 6.76 4.04
C LYS A 183 -14.16 7.95 3.32
N GLY A 184 -15.46 8.16 3.54
CA GLY A 184 -16.18 9.32 3.00
C GLY A 184 -15.60 10.66 3.47
N PHE A 185 -15.17 10.74 4.73
CA PHE A 185 -14.49 11.92 5.26
C PHE A 185 -13.12 12.15 4.61
N ALA A 186 -12.30 11.10 4.47
CA ALA A 186 -10.99 11.17 3.84
C ALA A 186 -11.07 11.60 2.36
N ILE A 187 -12.04 11.08 1.60
CA ILE A 187 -12.28 11.49 0.21
C ILE A 187 -12.72 12.95 0.14
N LYS A 188 -13.62 13.40 1.04
CA LYS A 188 -14.03 14.82 1.11
C LYS A 188 -12.84 15.72 1.43
N HIS A 189 -12.00 15.31 2.38
CA HIS A 189 -10.77 16.02 2.72
C HIS A 189 -9.85 16.12 1.50
N PHE A 190 -9.59 15.00 0.81
CA PHE A 190 -8.82 14.98 -0.43
C PHE A 190 -9.37 15.96 -1.46
N ARG A 191 -10.68 15.95 -1.73
CA ARG A 191 -11.32 16.87 -2.68
C ARG A 191 -11.23 18.35 -2.26
N SER A 192 -11.29 18.63 -0.96
CA SER A 192 -11.23 20.00 -0.44
C SER A 192 -9.87 20.69 -0.64
N VAL A 193 -8.79 19.91 -0.77
CA VAL A 193 -7.45 20.45 -1.03
C VAL A 193 -7.39 21.03 -2.44
N LYS A 194 -6.96 22.29 -2.56
CA LYS A 194 -6.74 22.93 -3.87
C LYS A 194 -5.52 22.30 -4.55
N LYS A 195 -5.73 21.73 -5.74
CA LYS A 195 -4.72 20.97 -6.50
C LYS A 195 -4.67 21.47 -7.95
N MET A 196 -3.50 21.38 -8.59
CA MET A 196 -3.32 21.65 -10.02
C MET A 196 -3.61 20.39 -10.85
N GLY A 197 -3.88 20.56 -12.16
CA GLY A 197 -4.03 19.43 -13.10
C GLY A 197 -5.46 19.13 -13.59
N GLY A 198 -6.47 19.83 -13.07
CA GLY A 198 -7.88 19.62 -13.46
C GLY A 198 -8.53 18.40 -12.79
N GLU A 199 -9.84 18.25 -12.93
CA GLU A 199 -10.62 17.22 -12.23
C GLU A 199 -10.28 15.80 -12.73
N GLU A 200 -10.13 15.59 -14.03
CA GLU A 200 -9.79 14.27 -14.61
C GLU A 200 -8.46 13.72 -14.07
N PHE A 201 -7.47 14.60 -13.88
CA PHE A 201 -6.18 14.21 -13.31
C PHE A 201 -6.32 13.85 -11.83
N CYS A 202 -7.10 14.64 -11.08
CA CYS A 202 -7.36 14.37 -9.66
C CYS A 202 -8.16 13.09 -9.44
N HIS A 203 -9.07 12.73 -10.36
CA HIS A 203 -9.88 11.53 -10.28
C HIS A 203 -9.03 10.26 -10.17
N ARG A 204 -7.96 10.13 -10.96
CA ARG A 204 -7.05 8.97 -10.89
C ARG A 204 -6.44 8.77 -9.50
N TYR A 205 -6.06 9.86 -8.84
CA TYR A 205 -5.49 9.81 -7.49
C TYR A 205 -6.56 9.58 -6.41
N GLN A 206 -7.80 10.00 -6.66
CA GLN A 206 -8.91 9.68 -5.78
C GLN A 206 -9.24 8.18 -5.86
N ASP A 207 -9.30 7.61 -7.06
CA ASP A 207 -9.55 6.18 -7.25
C ASP A 207 -8.45 5.35 -6.57
N GLN A 208 -7.18 5.76 -6.74
CA GLN A 208 -6.05 5.17 -6.02
C GLN A 208 -6.20 5.29 -4.49
N LEU A 209 -6.58 6.46 -3.98
CA LEU A 209 -6.81 6.66 -2.55
C LEU A 209 -7.92 5.72 -2.03
N GLU A 210 -9.02 5.59 -2.77
CA GLU A 210 -10.13 4.71 -2.38
C GLU A 210 -9.69 3.24 -2.28
N GLU A 211 -8.91 2.76 -3.24
CA GLU A 211 -8.34 1.40 -3.23
C GLU A 211 -7.36 1.20 -2.06
N GLU A 212 -6.43 2.14 -1.84
CA GLU A 212 -5.48 2.07 -0.72
C GLU A 212 -6.18 2.09 0.65
N LEU A 213 -7.28 2.84 0.78
CA LEU A 213 -8.08 2.88 2.02
C LEU A 213 -8.79 1.54 2.28
N ASP A 214 -9.25 0.86 1.24
CA ASP A 214 -9.88 -0.47 1.34
C ASP A 214 -8.85 -1.54 1.73
N GLU A 215 -7.62 -1.45 1.20
CA GLU A 215 -6.53 -2.33 1.62
C GLU A 215 -6.15 -2.14 3.10
N ILE A 216 -6.05 -0.88 3.55
CA ILE A 216 -5.82 -0.56 4.96
C ILE A 216 -6.96 -1.11 5.82
N TYR A 217 -8.21 -0.95 5.37
CA TYR A 217 -9.36 -1.46 6.08
C TYR A 217 -9.30 -2.99 6.25
N ALA A 218 -8.95 -3.73 5.20
CA ALA A 218 -8.77 -5.18 5.28
C ALA A 218 -7.73 -5.58 6.35
N ASN A 219 -6.70 -4.77 6.56
CA ASN A 219 -5.72 -4.97 7.63
C ASN A 219 -6.32 -4.67 9.02
N PHE A 220 -7.12 -3.61 9.16
CA PHE A 220 -7.84 -3.30 10.41
C PHE A 220 -8.86 -4.38 10.78
N VAL A 221 -9.56 -4.96 9.81
CA VAL A 221 -10.47 -6.09 10.04
C VAL A 221 -9.71 -7.27 10.65
N LYS A 222 -8.58 -7.67 10.04
CA LYS A 222 -7.72 -8.74 10.59
C LYS A 222 -7.21 -8.42 11.99
N HIS A 223 -6.82 -7.17 12.23
CA HIS A 223 -6.35 -6.71 13.54
C HIS A 223 -7.46 -6.78 14.59
N ASN A 224 -8.67 -6.33 14.25
CA ASN A 224 -9.84 -6.39 15.12
C ASN A 224 -10.27 -7.83 15.41
N ASP A 225 -10.31 -8.70 14.41
CA ASP A 225 -10.64 -10.12 14.57
C ASP A 225 -9.65 -10.84 15.51
N GLY A 226 -8.37 -10.46 15.48
CA GLY A 226 -7.36 -10.94 16.42
C GLY A 226 -7.67 -10.64 17.89
N LYS A 227 -8.49 -9.61 18.18
CA LYS A 227 -8.91 -9.23 19.54
C LYS A 227 -10.14 -9.97 20.02
N ASN A 228 -10.75 -10.83 19.21
CA ASN A 228 -11.95 -11.55 19.59
C ASN A 228 -11.62 -12.65 20.64
N LEU A 229 -11.50 -12.22 21.89
CA LEU A 229 -11.20 -13.04 23.07
C LEU A 229 -12.20 -14.19 23.26
N PHE A 230 -13.41 -14.08 22.71
CA PHE A 230 -14.43 -15.12 22.82
C PHE A 230 -14.12 -16.37 21.99
N TYR A 231 -13.29 -16.28 20.94
CA TYR A 231 -12.75 -17.45 20.26
C TYR A 231 -11.55 -18.04 21.01
N ALA A 232 -10.69 -17.19 21.57
CA ALA A 232 -9.50 -17.63 22.31
C ALA A 232 -9.82 -18.31 23.65
N ALA A 233 -10.88 -17.89 24.35
CA ALA A 233 -11.29 -18.46 25.64
C ALA A 233 -12.17 -19.73 25.50
N ARG A 234 -12.68 -20.02 24.30
CA ARG A 234 -13.61 -21.14 24.06
C ARG A 234 -12.95 -22.49 24.27
N THR A 235 -11.80 -22.71 23.62
CA THR A 235 -11.03 -23.96 23.72
C THR A 235 -10.65 -24.31 25.17
N PRO A 236 -10.01 -23.42 25.96
CA PRO A 236 -9.71 -23.73 27.34
C PRO A 236 -10.97 -23.96 28.19
N ALA A 237 -12.04 -23.18 28.00
CA ALA A 237 -13.30 -23.39 28.73
C ALA A 237 -13.93 -24.76 28.44
N THR A 238 -13.89 -25.23 27.19
CA THR A 238 -14.42 -26.57 26.81
C THR A 238 -13.61 -27.69 27.46
N LEU A 239 -12.28 -27.61 27.42
CA LEU A 239 -11.38 -28.61 27.98
C LEU A 239 -11.51 -28.68 29.51
N PHE A 240 -11.57 -27.54 30.19
CA PHE A 240 -11.85 -27.48 31.63
C PHE A 240 -13.22 -28.10 31.98
N ALA A 241 -14.26 -27.83 31.19
CA ALA A 241 -15.59 -28.39 31.42
C ALA A 241 -15.68 -29.90 31.16
N VAL A 242 -14.82 -30.46 30.30
CA VAL A 242 -14.69 -31.92 30.10
C VAL A 242 -13.92 -32.55 31.25
N MET A 243 -12.79 -31.96 31.66
CA MET A 243 -12.01 -32.42 32.81
C MET A 243 -12.85 -32.47 34.08
N PHE A 244 -13.62 -31.41 34.35
CA PHE A 244 -14.51 -31.35 35.52
C PHE A 244 -15.58 -32.44 35.48
N ALA A 245 -16.22 -32.66 34.33
CA ALA A 245 -17.24 -33.70 34.18
C ALA A 245 -16.66 -35.11 34.39
N MET A 246 -15.49 -35.40 33.79
CA MET A 246 -14.83 -36.69 33.94
C MET A 246 -14.33 -36.95 35.36
N TYR A 247 -13.93 -35.90 36.09
CA TYR A 247 -13.56 -36.01 37.51
C TYR A 247 -14.73 -36.43 38.39
N ILE A 248 -15.90 -35.79 38.21
CA ILE A 248 -17.12 -36.17 38.93
C ILE A 248 -17.55 -37.60 38.60
N ILE A 249 -17.54 -37.99 37.32
CA ILE A 249 -17.92 -39.35 36.89
C ILE A 249 -16.94 -40.39 37.43
N SER A 250 -15.63 -40.11 37.42
CA SER A 250 -14.60 -40.99 37.99
C SER A 250 -14.80 -41.18 39.50
N GLY A 251 -15.06 -40.10 40.24
CA GLY A 251 -15.34 -40.16 41.68
C GLY A 251 -16.58 -40.98 42.03
N LEU A 252 -17.68 -40.79 41.27
CA LEU A 252 -18.90 -41.57 41.46
C LEU A 252 -18.71 -43.05 41.12
N THR A 253 -18.10 -43.36 39.98
CA THR A 253 -17.90 -44.75 39.54
C THR A 253 -16.87 -45.52 40.38
N GLY A 254 -15.85 -44.82 40.90
CA GLY A 254 -14.92 -45.35 41.89
C GLY A 254 -15.61 -45.68 43.22
N PHE A 255 -16.56 -44.85 43.66
CA PHE A 255 -17.37 -45.12 44.85
C PHE A 255 -18.30 -46.33 44.66
N LEU A 256 -18.85 -46.55 43.46
CA LEU A 256 -19.65 -47.73 43.12
C LEU A 256 -18.82 -49.01 42.90
N GLY A 257 -17.48 -48.96 43.00
CA GLY A 257 -16.59 -50.12 42.82
C GLY A 257 -16.36 -50.53 41.36
N MET A 258 -16.79 -49.72 40.39
CA MET A 258 -16.60 -49.96 38.95
C MET A 258 -15.23 -49.44 38.48
N ASN A 259 -14.15 -50.08 38.95
CA ASN A 259 -12.79 -49.59 38.74
C ASN A 259 -12.39 -49.44 37.26
N SER A 260 -12.89 -50.29 36.36
CA SER A 260 -12.60 -50.19 34.92
C SER A 260 -13.14 -48.91 34.27
N ILE A 261 -14.26 -48.37 34.76
CA ILE A 261 -14.85 -47.14 34.22
C ILE A 261 -14.16 -45.91 34.82
N ALA A 262 -13.82 -45.97 36.11
CA ALA A 262 -13.06 -44.93 36.78
C ALA A 262 -11.66 -44.74 36.15
N THR A 263 -10.96 -45.83 35.83
CA THR A 263 -9.66 -45.76 35.14
C THR A 263 -9.77 -45.20 33.74
N LEU A 264 -10.82 -45.54 32.98
CA LEU A 264 -11.09 -44.95 31.67
C LEU A 264 -11.36 -43.44 31.75
N CYS A 265 -12.16 -43.00 32.72
CA CYS A 265 -12.43 -41.57 32.93
C CYS A 265 -11.16 -40.79 33.34
N ASN A 266 -10.30 -41.39 34.16
CA ASN A 266 -9.00 -40.80 34.52
C ASN A 266 -8.04 -40.73 33.34
N LEU A 267 -8.05 -41.72 32.43
CA LEU A 267 -7.27 -41.68 31.19
C LEU A 267 -7.73 -40.54 30.27
N VAL A 268 -9.04 -40.39 30.08
CA VAL A 268 -9.62 -39.30 29.29
C VAL A 268 -9.25 -37.94 29.91
N MET A 269 -9.32 -37.82 31.23
CA MET A 269 -8.90 -36.62 31.95
C MET A 269 -7.41 -36.30 31.72
N GLY A 270 -6.53 -37.31 31.79
CA GLY A 270 -5.11 -37.16 31.49
C GLY A 270 -4.84 -36.68 30.07
N ILE A 271 -5.54 -37.26 29.07
CA ILE A 271 -5.44 -36.84 27.66
C ILE A 271 -5.90 -35.39 27.49
N THR A 272 -7.00 -35.00 28.13
CA THR A 272 -7.50 -33.60 28.06
C THR A 272 -6.55 -32.61 28.73
N LEU A 273 -5.89 -33.01 29.83
CA LEU A 273 -4.89 -32.18 30.50
C LEU A 273 -3.65 -31.99 29.62
N VAL A 274 -3.14 -33.06 29.02
CA VAL A 274 -2.03 -32.98 28.05
C VAL A 274 -2.42 -32.09 26.88
N SER A 275 -3.62 -32.24 26.34
CA SER A 275 -4.14 -31.40 25.25
C SER A 275 -4.21 -29.92 25.63
N LEU A 276 -4.62 -29.60 26.87
CA LEU A 276 -4.66 -28.22 27.38
C LEU A 276 -3.24 -27.63 27.53
N CYS A 277 -2.29 -28.42 28.08
CA CYS A 277 -0.90 -28.01 28.20
C CYS A 277 -0.24 -27.81 26.82
N THR A 278 -0.50 -28.71 25.86
CA THR A 278 -0.04 -28.58 24.48
C THR A 278 -0.65 -27.36 23.81
N TRP A 279 -1.94 -27.10 24.00
CA TRP A 279 -2.59 -25.90 23.47
C TRP A 279 -2.00 -24.61 24.06
N ALA A 280 -1.77 -24.56 25.38
CA ALA A 280 -1.15 -23.43 26.05
C ALA A 280 0.30 -23.21 25.56
N TYR A 281 1.06 -24.29 25.38
CA TYR A 281 2.41 -24.24 24.83
C TYR A 281 2.41 -23.70 23.40
N VAL A 282 1.58 -24.26 22.50
CA VAL A 282 1.48 -23.81 21.09
C VAL A 282 1.06 -22.35 20.98
N LYS A 283 0.14 -21.89 21.85
CA LYS A 283 -0.27 -20.47 21.88
C LYS A 283 0.82 -19.54 22.41
N TYR A 284 1.65 -20.01 23.35
CA TYR A 284 2.73 -19.22 23.95
C TYR A 284 4.00 -19.20 23.08
N SER A 285 4.43 -20.35 22.56
CA SER A 285 5.65 -20.50 21.75
C SER A 285 5.44 -20.14 20.28
N GLY A 286 4.21 -20.30 19.76
CA GLY A 286 3.90 -20.11 18.34
C GLY A 286 4.41 -21.21 17.42
N GLU A 287 5.13 -22.22 17.94
CA GLU A 287 5.58 -23.40 17.20
C GLU A 287 4.44 -24.44 17.08
N PHE A 288 4.45 -25.24 16.00
CA PHE A 288 3.45 -26.29 15.73
C PHE A 288 1.99 -25.80 15.74
N ARG A 289 1.72 -24.67 15.05
CA ARG A 289 0.37 -24.09 14.89
C ARG A 289 -0.70 -25.09 14.43
N GLU A 290 -0.33 -26.07 13.59
CA GLU A 290 -1.23 -27.12 13.10
C GLU A 290 -1.80 -28.01 14.22
N ILE A 291 -1.04 -28.27 15.28
CA ILE A 291 -1.52 -29.04 16.44
C ILE A 291 -2.51 -28.20 17.25
N GLY A 292 -2.27 -26.89 17.36
CA GLY A 292 -3.19 -25.95 18.00
C GLY A 292 -4.53 -25.85 17.28
N THR A 293 -4.53 -25.80 15.94
CA THR A 293 -5.77 -25.74 15.15
C THR A 293 -6.57 -27.04 15.23
N LEU A 294 -5.92 -28.21 15.29
CA LEU A 294 -6.61 -29.48 15.52
C LEU A 294 -7.31 -29.54 16.88
N ILE A 295 -6.66 -29.03 17.93
CA ILE A 295 -7.25 -28.96 19.27
C ILE A 295 -8.46 -28.02 19.29
N ASP A 296 -8.34 -26.85 18.63
CA ASP A 296 -9.44 -25.89 18.50
C ASP A 296 -10.65 -26.50 17.76
N GLN A 297 -10.41 -27.26 16.68
CA GLN A 297 -11.47 -27.97 15.94
C GLN A 297 -12.16 -29.06 16.78
N MET A 298 -11.40 -29.84 17.55
CA MET A 298 -11.99 -30.85 18.46
C MET A 298 -12.83 -30.22 19.57
N ALA A 299 -12.34 -29.10 20.14
CA ALA A 299 -13.09 -28.31 21.12
C ALA A 299 -14.38 -27.74 20.54
N GLU A 300 -14.37 -27.29 19.28
CA GLU A 300 -15.55 -26.80 18.57
C GLU A 300 -16.62 -27.90 18.42
N VAL A 301 -16.22 -29.09 17.98
CA VAL A 301 -17.14 -30.24 17.86
C VAL A 301 -17.76 -30.59 19.22
N LEU A 302 -16.96 -30.59 20.30
CA LEU A 302 -17.44 -30.86 21.66
C LEU A 302 -18.37 -29.76 22.18
N TRP A 303 -18.07 -28.49 21.88
CA TRP A 303 -18.91 -27.35 22.25
C TRP A 303 -20.27 -27.39 21.55
N GLU A 304 -20.28 -27.65 20.24
CA GLU A 304 -21.52 -27.78 19.48
C GLU A 304 -22.38 -28.96 19.93
N GLN A 305 -21.75 -30.09 20.29
CA GLN A 305 -22.45 -31.26 20.84
C GLN A 305 -23.08 -30.97 22.21
N ARG A 306 -22.47 -30.11 23.03
CA ARG A 306 -22.96 -29.73 24.37
C ARG A 306 -23.96 -28.57 24.33
N SER A 307 -24.17 -27.93 23.18
CA SER A 307 -25.17 -26.85 23.07
C SER A 307 -26.57 -27.36 23.47
N PRO A 308 -27.24 -26.72 24.45
CA PRO A 308 -28.43 -27.25 25.11
C PRO A 308 -29.61 -27.53 24.17
N LYS A 309 -29.60 -26.99 22.95
CA LYS A 309 -30.63 -27.23 21.92
C LYS A 309 -30.73 -28.70 21.51
N LYS A 310 -29.62 -29.43 21.34
CA LYS A 310 -29.65 -30.85 20.94
C LYS A 310 -29.99 -31.78 22.10
N VAL A 311 -29.50 -31.51 23.30
CA VAL A 311 -29.77 -32.33 24.49
C VAL A 311 -31.22 -32.17 24.98
N CYS A 312 -31.75 -30.94 25.05
CA CYS A 312 -33.16 -30.73 25.39
C CYS A 312 -34.11 -31.38 24.38
N SER A 313 -33.81 -31.33 23.07
CA SER A 313 -34.66 -31.96 22.05
C SER A 313 -34.73 -33.48 22.22
N LYS A 314 -33.60 -34.14 22.48
CA LYS A 314 -33.54 -35.60 22.69
C LYS A 314 -34.19 -36.02 24.00
N VAL A 315 -34.01 -35.26 25.07
CA VAL A 315 -34.68 -35.55 26.35
C VAL A 315 -36.18 -35.34 26.24
N PHE A 316 -36.64 -34.28 25.56
CA PHE A 316 -38.05 -34.02 25.34
C PHE A 316 -38.71 -35.08 24.43
N GLU A 317 -38.04 -35.53 23.37
CA GLU A 317 -38.50 -36.66 22.55
C GLU A 317 -38.60 -37.97 23.34
N VAL A 318 -37.59 -38.27 24.18
CA VAL A 318 -37.59 -39.51 24.98
C VAL A 318 -38.68 -39.48 26.04
N VAL A 319 -38.92 -38.33 26.69
CA VAL A 319 -40.02 -38.13 27.64
C VAL A 319 -41.37 -38.24 26.92
N ARG A 320 -41.54 -37.61 25.75
CA ARG A 320 -42.77 -37.73 24.94
C ARG A 320 -43.03 -39.17 24.51
N ARG A 321 -42.03 -39.92 24.05
CA ARG A 321 -42.15 -41.34 23.69
C ARG A 321 -42.40 -42.26 24.89
N ARG A 322 -41.92 -41.91 26.10
CA ARG A 322 -42.22 -42.66 27.33
C ARG A 322 -43.64 -42.38 27.83
N MET A 323 -44.09 -41.13 27.77
CA MET A 323 -45.43 -40.73 28.18
C MET A 323 -46.51 -41.33 27.27
N ILE A 324 -46.29 -41.34 25.95
CA ILE A 324 -47.17 -42.00 24.97
C ILE A 324 -47.22 -43.52 25.21
N ARG A 325 -46.07 -44.17 25.50
CA ARG A 325 -46.03 -45.61 25.80
C ARG A 325 -46.72 -45.95 27.13
N HIS A 326 -46.61 -45.12 28.15
CA HIS A 326 -47.34 -45.32 29.41
C HIS A 326 -48.85 -45.11 29.25
N ALA A 327 -49.28 -44.16 28.42
CA ALA A 327 -50.71 -43.95 28.12
C ALA A 327 -51.31 -45.10 27.29
N LEU A 328 -50.55 -45.67 26.34
CA LEU A 328 -50.98 -46.85 25.58
C LEU A 328 -50.98 -48.13 26.44
N ALA A 329 -49.99 -48.30 27.33
CA ALA A 329 -49.92 -49.45 28.22
C ALA A 329 -50.99 -49.45 29.32
N SER A 330 -51.44 -48.27 29.79
CA SER A 330 -52.56 -48.15 30.72
C SER A 330 -53.91 -48.39 30.02
N ALA A 331 -54.08 -47.92 28.77
CA ALA A 331 -55.28 -48.18 27.98
C ALA A 331 -55.46 -49.67 27.62
N GLN A 332 -54.37 -50.41 27.42
CA GLN A 332 -54.42 -51.81 26.98
C GLN A 332 -54.63 -52.82 28.14
N ARG A 333 -54.44 -52.41 29.40
CA ARG A 333 -54.73 -53.26 30.59
C ARG A 333 -56.19 -53.24 31.04
N GLN A 334 -57.05 -52.39 30.47
CA GLN A 334 -58.46 -52.28 30.89
C GLN A 334 -59.47 -53.03 30.01
N ARG A 335 -59.02 -53.75 28.98
CA ARG A 335 -59.90 -54.59 28.17
C ARG A 335 -59.30 -55.98 28.05
N LEU A 336 -59.73 -56.91 28.91
CA LEU A 336 -60.09 -58.29 28.54
C LEU A 336 -60.63 -59.09 29.76
N SER A 337 -61.79 -59.74 29.54
CA SER A 337 -62.64 -60.58 30.43
C SER A 337 -63.72 -59.81 31.25
N SER A 338 -65.01 -60.16 31.27
CA SER A 338 -65.71 -61.43 30.97
C SER A 338 -67.14 -61.22 30.41
N ASN A 339 -67.71 -62.34 29.96
CA ASN A 339 -68.91 -62.67 29.18
C ASN A 339 -70.28 -62.39 29.89
N ASN A 340 -71.35 -62.04 29.14
CA ASN A 340 -72.65 -62.77 29.11
C ASN A 340 -73.84 -62.04 28.42
N ASN A 341 -74.44 -62.73 27.45
CA ASN A 341 -75.86 -62.88 27.06
C ASN A 341 -76.92 -61.78 27.34
N ARG A 342 -77.63 -61.36 26.27
CA ARG A 342 -79.13 -61.36 26.21
C ARG A 342 -79.71 -61.21 24.79
N LYS A 343 -80.77 -62.01 24.53
CA LYS A 343 -81.63 -62.15 23.34
C LYS A 343 -82.40 -60.88 22.91
N LYS A 344 -82.69 -60.80 21.59
CA LYS A 344 -83.95 -60.50 20.86
C LYS A 344 -83.59 -59.79 19.54
N ASN A 345 -84.02 -60.18 18.34
CA ASN A 345 -85.12 -61.03 17.86
C ASN A 345 -84.62 -62.01 16.80
#